data_AF-A0A6V8LHI2-F1
#
_entry.id   AF-A0A6V8LHI2-F1
#
_cell.length_a   1.000
_cell.length_b   1.000
_cell.length_c   1.000
_cell.angle_alpha   90.00
_cell.angle_beta   90.00
_cell.angle_gamma   90.00
#
_symmetry.space_group_name_H-M   'P 1'
#
loop_
_entity.id
_entity.type
_entity.pdbx_description
1 polymer ?
#
loop_
_entity_poly.entity_id
_entity_poly.type
_entity_poly.pdbx_seq_one_letter_code
_entity_poly.pdbx_strand_id
1 'polypeptide(L)' 'MIVIAHRISSALRARRVLVLDGAGVALGDHATLLATSPLYRDLVGHWGLRALPNVR' A
#
# COMPACT_ATOMS: atom_id res chain seq x y z
N MET A 1 16.03 5.94 5.45
CA MET A 1 15.98 4.74 4.59
C MET A 1 14.89 4.94 3.57
N ILE A 2 15.19 4.75 2.29
CA ILE A 2 14.22 4.82 1.19
C ILE A 2 14.08 3.39 0.68
N VAL A 3 12.84 2.90 0.58
CA VAL A 3 12.55 1.54 0.12
C VAL A 3 11.63 1.65 -1.09
N ILE A 4 12.06 1.10 -2.22
CA ILE A 4 11.18 0.87 -3.36
C ILE A 4 10.54 -0.50 -3.12
N ALA A 5 9.28 -0.49 -2.69
CA ALA A 5 8.61 -1.69 -2.25
C ALA A 5 7.95 -2.42 -3.45
N HIS A 6 8.37 -3.66 -3.70
CA HIS A 6 7.67 -4.57 -4.61
C HIS A 6 6.51 -5.32 -3.93
N ARG A 7 6.45 -5.29 -2.59
CA ARG A 7 5.38 -5.87 -1.76
C ARG A 7 4.89 -4.86 -0.76
N ILE A 8 3.58 -4.83 -0.49
CA ILE A 8 2.98 -3.85 0.42
C ILE A 8 3.51 -3.96 1.86
N SER A 9 3.91 -5.15 2.30
CA SER A 9 4.41 -5.39 3.66
C SER A 9 5.65 -4.59 4.00
N SER A 10 6.50 -4.28 3.00
CA SER A 10 7.64 -3.39 3.18
C SER A 10 7.20 -1.93 3.30
N ALA A 11 6.20 -1.52 2.52
CA ALA A 11 5.65 -0.17 2.56
C ALA A 11 4.91 0.11 3.88
N LEU A 12 4.24 -0.88 4.48
CA LEU A 12 3.50 -0.75 5.76
C LEU A 12 4.36 -0.38 6.97
N ARG A 13 5.68 -0.52 6.88
CA ARG A 13 6.61 -0.12 7.94
C ARG A 13 7.10 1.32 7.76
N ALA A 14 6.78 1.96 6.64
CA ALA A 14 7.26 3.30 6.34
C ALA A 14 6.37 4.35 7.02
N ARG A 15 6.98 5.41 7.56
CA ARG A 15 6.23 6.54 8.14
C ARG A 15 5.47 7.35 7.07
N ARG A 16 5.95 7.33 5.83
CA ARG A 16 5.38 7.99 4.67
C ARG A 16 5.52 7.05 3.48
N VAL A 17 4.54 7.07 2.59
CA VAL A 17 4.54 6.29 1.35
C VAL A 17 4.29 7.21 0.18
N LEU A 18 5.05 7.00 -0.90
CA LEU A 18 4.82 7.60 -2.21
C LEU A 18 4.22 6.53 -3.12
N VAL A 19 3.07 6.82 -3.70
CA VAL A 19 2.40 5.95 -4.68
C VAL A 19 2.51 6.63 -6.03
N LEU A 20 2.99 5.87 -7.02
CA LEU A 20 3.12 6.29 -8.41
C LEU A 20 2.28 5.33 -9.26
N ASP A 21 1.33 5.86 -10.04
CA ASP A 21 0.43 5.05 -10.89
C ASP A 21 0.58 5.35 -12.40
N GLY A 22 1.69 5.98 -12.77
CA GLY A 22 2.04 6.34 -14.15
C GLY A 22 1.52 7.72 -14.58
N ALA A 23 0.38 8.18 -14.06
CA ALA A 23 -0.16 9.51 -14.37
C ALA A 23 -0.24 10.42 -13.14
N GLY A 24 -0.30 9.82 -11.95
CA GLY A 24 -0.49 10.49 -10.68
C GLY A 24 0.55 10.10 -9.64
N VAL A 25 0.67 10.99 -8.66
CA VAL A 25 1.51 10.83 -7.49
C VAL A 25 0.67 11.11 -6.26
N ALA A 26 0.68 10.18 -5.30
CA ALA A 26 0.08 10.40 -3.99
C ALA A 26 1.14 10.19 -2.91
N LEU A 27 1.26 11.14 -1.98
CA LEU A 27 2.20 11.11 -0.87
C LEU A 27 1.44 11.32 0.43
N GLY A 28 1.67 10.45 1.40
CA GLY A 28 1.03 10.58 2.70
C GLY A 28 1.48 9.50 3.68
N ASP A 29 0.92 9.54 4.88
CA ASP A 29 0.91 8.37 5.75
C ASP A 29 -0.15 7.36 5.27
N HIS A 30 -0.18 6.20 5.92
CA HIS A 30 -1.10 5.12 5.57
C HIS A 30 -2.57 5.53 5.64
N ALA A 31 -2.97 6.27 6.69
CA ALA A 31 -4.35 6.67 6.89
C ALA A 31 -4.80 7.66 5.79
N THR A 32 -3.95 8.64 5.49
CA THR A 32 -4.18 9.61 4.42
C THR A 32 -4.32 8.91 3.08
N LEU A 33 -3.41 8.01 2.75
CA LEU A 33 -3.44 7.31 1.45
C LEU A 33 -4.60 6.32 1.33
N LEU A 34 -5.04 5.69 2.43
CA LEU A 34 -6.26 4.89 2.43
C LEU A 34 -7.49 5.74 2.10
N ALA A 35 -7.54 6.99 2.59
CA ALA A 35 -8.64 7.90 2.28
C ALA A 35 -8.57 8.44 0.84
N THR A 36 -7.37 8.80 0.37
CA THR A 36 -7.22 9.62 -0.85
C THR A 36 -6.76 8.88 -2.09
N SER A 37 -6.16 7.69 -1.97
CA SER A 37 -5.60 6.94 -3.09
C SER A 37 -6.33 5.61 -3.32
N PRO A 38 -7.14 5.49 -4.40
CA PRO A 38 -7.76 4.23 -4.80
C PRO A 38 -6.73 3.11 -5.03
N LEU A 39 -5.63 3.40 -5.74
CA LEU A 39 -4.58 2.42 -5.97
C LEU A 39 -3.95 1.91 -4.66
N TYR A 40 -3.73 2.80 -3.69
CA TYR A 40 -3.18 2.39 -2.41
C TYR A 40 -4.14 1.46 -1.65
N ARG A 41 -5.44 1.74 -1.68
CA ARG A 41 -6.47 0.87 -1.11
C ARG A 41 -6.49 -0.49 -1.79
N ASP A 42 -6.47 -0.53 -3.12
CA ASP A 42 -6.50 -1.78 -3.87
C ASP A 42 -5.29 -2.65 -3.56
N LEU A 43 -4.09 -2.04 -3.52
CA LEU A 43 -2.87 -2.75 -3.12
C LEU A 43 -3.02 -3.32 -1.71
N VAL A 44 -3.40 -2.53 -0.72
CA VAL A 44 -3.59 -3.04 0.66
C VAL A 44 -4.65 -4.15 0.72
N GLY A 45 -5.77 -4.01 0.00
CA GLY A 45 -6.85 -4.99 -0.08
C GLY A 45 -6.44 -6.32 -0.72
N HIS A 46 -5.69 -6.28 -1.82
CA HIS A 46 -5.22 -7.48 -2.53
C HIS A 46 -4.26 -8.33 -1.69
N TRP A 47 -3.43 -7.71 -0.85
CA TRP A 47 -2.53 -8.44 0.06
C TRP A 47 -3.22 -8.91 1.33
N GLY A 48 -4.25 -8.19 1.82
CA GLY A 48 -5.09 -8.65 2.93
C GLY A 48 -5.90 -9.90 2.58
N LEU A 49 -6.44 -9.97 1.36
CA LEU A 49 -7.19 -11.12 0.86
C LEU A 49 -6.29 -12.35 0.58
N ARG A 50 -5.03 -12.16 0.20
CA ARG A 50 -4.08 -13.27 0.00
C ARG A 50 -3.45 -13.81 1.29
N ALA A 51 -3.68 -13.15 2.43
CA ALA A 51 -3.16 -13.55 3.74
C ALA A 51 -4.17 -14.35 4.59
N LEU A 52 -5.31 -14.77 4.03
CA LEU A 52 -6.19 -15.75 4.66
C LEU A 52 -5.70 -17.17 4.32
N PRO A 53 -4.98 -17.87 5.22
CA PRO A 53 -4.77 -19.30 5.06
C PRO A 53 -6.13 -19.99 5.15
N ASN A 54 -6.44 -20.74 4.09
CA ASN A 54 -7.28 -21.93 4.07
C ASN A 54 -7.84 -22.33 5.45
N VAL A 55 -9.07 -21.89 5.71
CA VAL A 55 -9.90 -22.45 6.76
C VAL A 55 -10.06 -23.94 6.44
N ARG A 56 -9.65 -24.77 7.40
CA ARG A 56 -9.67 -26.24 7.33
C ARG A 56 -11.07 -26.78 7.05
#